data_AF-B1ZU97-F1
#
_entry.id   AF-B1ZU97-F1
#
_cell.length_a   1.000
_cell.length_b   1.000
_cell.length_c   1.000
_cell.angle_alpha   90.00
_cell.angle_beta   90.00
_cell.angle_gamma   90.00
#
_symmetry.space_group_name_H-M   'P 1'
#
loop_
_entity.id
_entity.type
_entity.pdbx_description
1 polymer ?
#
loop_
_entity_poly.entity_id
_entity_poly.type
_entity_poly.pdbx_seq_one_letter_code
_entity_poly.pdbx_strand_id
1 'polypeptide(L)'
;MPYGSAKTIVAAMELGEGRTVRPEHVVSMHNAARRMGRRIMAVAFHQDGERMYRIIRIPEGLPFTAHRRARRPRRDELTGRWQPDPV
;
A
#
# COMPACT_ATOMS: atom_id res chain seq x y z
N MET A 1 -1.58 -9.46 -14.07
CA MET A 1 -2.90 -8.81 -14.21
C MET A 1 -2.81 -7.71 -15.26
N PRO A 2 -3.71 -7.70 -16.26
CA PRO A 2 -3.80 -6.65 -17.26
C PRO A 2 -4.05 -5.26 -16.65
N TYR A 3 -3.60 -4.22 -17.34
CA TYR A 3 -3.79 -2.83 -16.90
C TYR A 3 -5.27 -2.45 -16.74
N GLY A 4 -6.15 -2.91 -17.63
CA GLY A 4 -7.58 -2.63 -17.56
C GLY A 4 -8.20 -3.07 -16.23
N SER A 5 -7.91 -4.29 -15.79
CA SER A 5 -8.35 -4.82 -14.50
C SER A 5 -7.79 -4.01 -13.32
N ALA A 6 -6.50 -3.64 -13.38
CA ALA A 6 -5.87 -2.81 -12.36
C ALA A 6 -6.55 -1.43 -12.25
N LYS A 7 -6.90 -0.82 -13.39
CA LYS A 7 -7.62 0.45 -13.46
C LYS A 7 -9.00 0.33 -12.79
N THR A 8 -9.78 -0.70 -13.12
CA THR A 8 -11.10 -0.92 -12.52
C THR A 8 -11.01 -1.08 -11.01
N ILE A 9 -10.05 -1.88 -10.52
CA ILE A 9 -9.85 -2.08 -9.08
C ILE A 9 -9.52 -0.75 -8.40
N VAL A 10 -8.50 -0.02 -8.88
CA VAL A 10 -8.09 1.25 -8.24
C VAL A 10 -9.17 2.33 -8.34
N ALA A 11 -10.01 2.30 -9.38
CA ALA A 11 -11.13 3.23 -9.54
C ALA A 11 -12.23 2.97 -8.50
N ALA A 12 -12.51 1.70 -8.23
CA ALA A 12 -13.49 1.27 -7.24
C ALA A 12 -13.00 1.40 -5.79
N MET A 13 -11.69 1.43 -5.55
CA MET A 13 -11.14 1.49 -4.19
C MET A 13 -11.50 2.79 -3.47
N GLU A 14 -12.10 2.66 -2.29
CA GLU A 14 -12.34 3.76 -1.35
C GLU A 14 -11.11 4.07 -0.50
N LEU A 15 -11.05 5.27 0.11
CA LEU A 15 -9.95 5.64 1.01
C LEU A 15 -9.84 4.66 2.18
N GLY A 16 -8.64 4.16 2.45
CA GLY A 16 -8.39 3.16 3.49
C GLY A 16 -8.68 1.72 3.06
N GLU A 17 -9.37 1.49 1.94
CA GLU A 17 -9.64 0.14 1.44
C GLU A 17 -8.33 -0.55 1.06
N GLY A 18 -8.21 -1.82 1.45
CA GLY A 18 -7.07 -2.68 1.16
C GLY A 18 -7.44 -3.81 0.21
N ARG A 19 -6.61 -4.05 -0.81
CA ARG A 19 -6.72 -5.18 -1.73
C ARG A 19 -5.41 -5.98 -1.75
N THR A 20 -5.50 -7.28 -1.55
CA THR A 20 -4.34 -8.17 -1.63
C THR A 20 -4.08 -8.55 -3.10
N VAL A 21 -2.84 -8.41 -3.54
CA VAL A 21 -2.39 -8.77 -4.88
C VAL A 21 -1.06 -9.51 -4.82
N ARG A 22 -0.79 -10.28 -5.87
CA ARG A 22 0.51 -10.92 -6.07
C ARG A 22 1.59 -9.89 -6.49
N PRO A 23 2.89 -10.15 -6.26
CA PRO A 23 3.97 -9.21 -6.54
C PRO A 23 3.98 -8.68 -7.98
N GLU A 24 3.73 -9.55 -8.95
CA GLU A 24 3.72 -9.24 -10.38
C GLU A 24 2.56 -8.32 -10.81
N HIS A 25 1.64 -7.98 -9.91
CA HIS A 25 0.53 -7.06 -10.17
C HIS A 25 0.74 -5.66 -9.57
N VAL A 26 1.71 -5.51 -8.66
CA VAL A 26 1.95 -4.26 -7.92
C VAL A 26 2.26 -3.10 -8.86
N VAL A 27 3.07 -3.34 -9.91
CA VAL A 27 3.44 -2.31 -10.89
C VAL A 27 2.21 -1.83 -11.67
N SER A 28 1.35 -2.74 -12.14
CA SER A 28 0.09 -2.41 -12.82
C SER A 28 -0.81 -1.55 -11.94
N MET A 29 -0.92 -1.85 -10.65
CA MET A 29 -1.71 -1.07 -9.68
C MET A 29 -1.16 0.34 -9.50
N HIS A 30 0.16 0.51 -9.36
CA HIS A 30 0.77 1.84 -9.24
C HIS A 30 0.61 2.66 -10.51
N ASN A 31 0.77 2.04 -11.68
CA ASN A 31 0.57 2.72 -12.95
C ASN A 31 -0.88 3.16 -13.15
N ALA A 32 -1.85 2.32 -12.76
CA ALA A 32 -3.27 2.67 -12.76
C ALA A 32 -3.56 3.86 -11.84
N ALA A 33 -3.12 3.80 -10.58
CA ALA A 33 -3.29 4.89 -9.62
C ALA A 33 -2.70 6.21 -10.15
N ARG A 34 -1.44 6.18 -10.61
CA ARG A 34 -0.75 7.35 -11.17
C ARG A 34 -1.52 7.97 -12.33
N ARG A 35 -1.99 7.16 -13.29
CA ARG A 35 -2.74 7.67 -14.47
C ARG A 35 -4.11 8.25 -14.12
N MET A 36 -4.69 7.85 -12.99
CA MET A 36 -5.98 8.37 -12.52
C MET A 36 -5.83 9.52 -11.51
N GLY A 37 -4.60 10.01 -11.25
CA GLY A 37 -4.35 11.02 -10.23
C GLY A 37 -4.59 10.53 -8.80
N ARG A 38 -4.71 9.22 -8.58
CA ARG A 38 -4.94 8.61 -7.27
C ARG A 38 -3.63 8.16 -6.65
N ARG A 39 -3.62 8.02 -5.32
CA ARG A 39 -2.48 7.49 -4.57
C ARG A 39 -2.83 6.20 -3.85
N ILE A 40 -1.91 5.24 -3.95
CA ILE A 40 -1.97 3.96 -3.27
C ILE A 40 -0.65 3.72 -2.54
N MET A 41 -0.70 2.92 -1.48
CA MET A 41 0.45 2.39 -0.77
C MET A 41 0.48 0.88 -0.96
N ALA A 42 1.66 0.30 -1.16
CA ALA A 42 1.83 -1.15 -1.21
C ALA A 42 2.65 -1.63 -0.01
N VAL A 43 2.09 -2.54 0.77
CA VAL A 43 2.73 -3.14 1.94
C VAL A 43 2.97 -4.62 1.63
N ALA A 44 4.23 -5.04 1.62
CA ALA A 44 4.58 -6.44 1.45
C ALA A 44 4.34 -7.22 2.75
N PHE A 45 3.81 -8.43 2.64
CA PHE A 45 3.65 -9.37 3.74
C PHE A 45 3.85 -10.80 3.24
N HIS A 46 4.03 -11.75 4.16
CA HIS A 46 4.07 -13.17 3.82
C HIS A 46 2.77 -13.81 4.29
N GLN A 47 2.19 -14.66 3.44
CA GLN A 47 1.03 -15.46 3.74
C GLN A 47 1.29 -16.85 3.16
N ASP A 48 1.21 -17.88 4.01
CA ASP A 48 1.39 -19.28 3.61
C ASP A 48 2.71 -19.55 2.85
N GLY A 49 3.78 -18.88 3.26
CA GLY A 49 5.10 -18.98 2.62
C GLY A 49 5.26 -18.15 1.33
N GLU A 50 4.17 -17.56 0.82
CA GLU A 50 4.18 -16.72 -0.36
C GLU A 50 4.29 -15.23 -0.01
N ARG A 51 5.04 -14.49 -0.83
CA ARG A 51 5.12 -13.02 -0.72
C ARG A 51 3.92 -12.39 -1.41
N MET A 52 3.12 -11.67 -0.64
CA MET A 52 1.93 -10.96 -1.09
C MET A 52 2.06 -9.46 -0.83
N TYR A 53 1.20 -8.67 -1.46
CA TYR A 53 1.14 -7.23 -1.28
C TYR A 53 -0.27 -6.77 -0.97
N ARG A 54 -0.42 -5.98 0.09
CA ARG A 54 -1.65 -5.26 0.38
C ARG A 54 -1.54 -3.87 -0.23
N ILE A 55 -2.35 -3.61 -1.24
CA ILE A 55 -2.52 -2.30 -1.85
C ILE A 55 -3.58 -1.55 -1.07
N ILE A 56 -3.24 -0.39 -0.53
CA ILE A 56 -4.13 0.43 0.29
C ILE A 56 -4.31 1.77 -0.40
N ARG A 57 -5.55 2.20 -0.58
CA ARG A 57 -5.85 3.53 -1.11
C ARG A 57 -5.60 4.59 -0.03
N ILE A 58 -4.83 5.61 -0.35
CA ILE A 58 -4.42 6.67 0.60
C ILE A 58 -4.78 8.07 0.06
N PRO A 59 -4.99 9.09 0.92
CA PRO A 59 -5.29 10.45 0.46
C PRO A 59 -4.22 11.02 -0.48
N GLU A 60 -4.58 11.83 -1.49
CA GLU A 60 -3.59 12.43 -2.41
C GLU A 60 -2.59 13.33 -1.67
N GLY A 61 -3.09 14.11 -0.72
CA GLY A 61 -2.30 15.07 0.07
C GLY A 61 -1.44 14.42 1.16
N LEU A 62 -1.53 13.10 1.35
CA LEU A 62 -0.75 12.43 2.40
C LEU A 62 0.75 12.60 2.10
N PRO A 63 1.56 13.16 3.01
CA PRO A 63 2.97 13.38 2.74
C PRO A 63 3.65 12.10 2.23
N PHE A 64 4.45 12.20 1.16
CA PHE A 64 5.57 11.26 0.98
C PHE A 64 6.32 11.30 2.34
N THR A 65 6.85 10.26 2.98
CA THR A 65 7.16 10.19 4.44
C THR A 65 6.05 9.61 5.32
N ALA A 66 4.77 9.85 5.06
CA ALA A 66 3.71 9.18 5.82
C ALA A 66 3.73 7.65 5.60
N HIS A 67 4.17 7.19 4.43
CA HIS A 67 4.44 5.77 4.17
C HIS A 67 5.65 5.22 4.95
N ARG A 68 6.58 6.06 5.43
CA ARG A 68 7.62 5.61 6.36
C ARG A 68 7.04 5.40 7.76
N ARG A 69 6.08 6.23 8.18
CA ARG A 69 5.34 6.07 9.44
C ARG A 69 4.33 4.90 9.41
N ALA A 70 3.67 4.67 8.27
CA ALA A 70 2.67 3.61 8.11
C ALA A 70 3.26 2.20 7.83
N ARG A 71 4.55 2.11 7.50
CA ARG A 71 5.26 0.83 7.59
C ARG A 71 5.37 0.52 9.08
N ARG A 72 4.64 -0.50 9.56
CA ARG A 72 4.88 -1.08 10.90
C ARG A 72 6.39 -1.25 11.05
N PRO A 73 7.03 -0.59 12.03
CA PRO A 73 8.46 -0.62 12.10
C PRO A 73 8.82 -1.87 12.87
N ARG A 74 8.74 -3.03 12.22
CA ARG A 74 9.16 -4.31 12.81
C ARG A 74 10.55 -4.21 13.42
N ARG A 75 11.44 -3.45 12.79
CA ARG A 75 12.80 -3.17 13.28
C ARG A 75 12.83 -2.24 14.50
N ASP A 76 11.95 -1.25 14.57
CA ASP A 76 11.95 -0.29 15.70
C ASP A 76 11.14 -0.82 16.90
N GLU A 77 10.15 -1.69 16.67
CA GLU A 77 9.53 -2.57 17.67
C GLU A 77 10.57 -3.53 18.25
N LEU A 78 11.35 -4.24 17.40
CA LEU A 78 12.40 -5.17 17.84
C LEU A 78 13.59 -4.49 18.55
N THR A 79 13.80 -3.19 18.35
CA THR A 79 14.91 -2.43 18.95
C THR A 79 14.45 -1.46 20.04
N GLY A 80 13.16 -1.46 20.40
CA GLY A 80 12.59 -0.61 21.46
C GLY A 80 12.60 0.89 21.16
N ARG A 81 12.83 1.30 19.91
CA ARG A 81 12.92 2.71 19.48
C ARG A 81 11.60 3.27 18.98
N TRP A 82 10.55 2.45 18.92
CA TRP A 82 9.24 2.90 18.49
C TRP A 82 8.52 3.64 19.63
N GLN A 83 8.16 4.89 19.37
CA GLN A 83 7.22 5.65 20.20
C GLN A 83 5.92 5.80 19.42
N PRO A 84 4.75 5.49 20.02
CA PRO A 84 3.47 5.84 19.42
C PRO A 84 3.35 7.36 19.28
N ASP A 85 2.70 7.83 18.21
CA ASP A 85 2.36 9.26 18.08
C ASP A 85 1.52 9.68 19.31
N PRO A 86 1.81 10.83 19.94
CA PRO A 86 0.97 11.35 21.01
C PRO A 86 -0.40 11.75 20.41
N VAL A 87 -1.46 11.27 21.06
CA VAL A 87 -2.87 11.59 20.75
C VAL A 87 -3.15 13.06 21.07
#